data_AF-E7A934-F1
#
_entry.id   AF-E7A934-F1
#
_cell.length_a   1.000
_cell.length_b   1.000
_cell.length_c   1.000
_cell.angle_alpha   90.00
_cell.angle_beta   90.00
_cell.angle_gamma   90.00
#
_symmetry.space_group_name_H-M   'P 1'
#
loop_
_entity.id
_entity.type
_entity.pdbx_description
1 polymer ?
#
loop_
_entity_poly.entity_id
_entity_poly.type
_entity_poly.pdbx_seq_one_letter_code
_entity_poly.pdbx_strand_id
1 'polypeptide(L)'
;MFNTIGQRVANKYEFLSQYKFNLCFENSKAHGYTTEKIIDAYFAHTIPIYWGNPAVALDFNPKSFINVHDFKDFKEALDYIRYLDTHDNAYLEMLHAHPLNTIEEKPSLYQNLSFAKILEFLQNAIHSHEIYHNDDAHSITSLLGLLGRKLARKIRKKLIP
;
A
#
# COMPACT_ATOMS: atom_id res chain seq x y z
N MET A 1 -0.91 27.00 0.91
CA MET A 1 -0.82 26.76 -0.55
C MET A 1 -1.46 25.38 -0.76
N PHE A 2 -2.78 25.18 -0.70
CA PHE A 2 -3.90 25.64 -1.53
C PHE A 2 -5.19 25.69 -0.67
N ASN A 3 -5.25 26.59 0.32
CA ASN A 3 -6.44 26.66 1.19
C ASN A 3 -7.55 27.44 0.48
N THR A 4 -8.69 26.80 0.25
CA THR A 4 -9.88 27.39 -0.39
C THR A 4 -10.98 27.76 0.59
N ILE A 5 -10.92 27.29 1.85
CA ILE A 5 -11.94 27.52 2.88
C ILE A 5 -11.54 28.61 3.90
N GLY A 6 -10.32 29.17 3.77
CA GLY A 6 -9.82 30.27 4.61
C GLY A 6 -9.32 29.88 6.00
N GLN A 7 -9.55 28.64 6.45
CA GLN A 7 -9.14 28.15 7.78
C GLN A 7 -8.62 26.71 7.74
N ARG A 8 -8.07 26.23 8.86
CA ARG A 8 -7.73 24.81 9.02
C ARG A 8 -8.99 24.02 9.38
N VAL A 9 -9.13 22.84 8.78
CA VAL A 9 -10.17 21.89 9.16
C VAL A 9 -9.82 21.25 10.51
N ALA A 10 -10.77 21.22 11.44
CA ALA A 10 -10.58 20.58 12.74
C ALA A 10 -10.75 19.05 12.68
N ASN A 11 -11.78 18.58 11.96
CA ASN A 11 -12.06 17.16 11.77
C ASN A 11 -11.93 16.78 10.28
N LYS A 12 -10.86 16.06 9.95
CA LYS A 12 -10.56 15.65 8.57
C LYS A 12 -11.66 14.76 7.99
N TYR A 13 -12.15 13.77 8.75
CA TYR A 13 -13.10 12.78 8.24
C TYR A 13 -14.46 13.39 7.93
N GLU A 14 -14.96 14.24 8.83
CA GLU A 14 -16.21 14.96 8.62
C GLU A 14 -16.13 15.85 7.38
N PHE A 15 -15.03 16.58 7.22
CA PHE A 15 -14.82 17.41 6.04
C PHE A 15 -14.76 16.57 4.75
N LEU A 16 -13.97 15.49 4.73
CA LEU A 16 -13.83 14.64 3.55
C LEU A 16 -15.14 13.97 3.14
N SER A 17 -16.00 13.60 4.10
CA SER A 17 -17.29 12.95 3.84
C SER A 17 -18.30 13.81 3.07
N GLN A 18 -18.03 15.12 2.98
CA GLN A 18 -18.85 16.08 2.23
C GLN A 18 -18.49 16.14 0.74
N TYR A 19 -17.46 15.41 0.30
CA TYR A 19 -16.95 15.45 -1.07
C TYR A 19 -16.97 14.05 -1.70
N LYS A 20 -17.19 14.01 -3.02
CA LYS A 20 -17.19 12.75 -3.79
C LYS A 20 -15.80 12.12 -3.90
N PHE A 21 -14.77 12.96 -3.92
CA PHE A 21 -13.38 12.57 -4.16
C PHE A 21 -12.44 13.23 -3.14
N ASN A 22 -11.37 12.52 -2.79
CA ASN A 22 -10.26 13.05 -1.97
C ASN A 22 -8.93 12.93 -2.72
N LEU A 23 -8.13 13.99 -2.73
CA LEU A 23 -6.79 14.00 -3.34
C LEU A 23 -5.77 13.34 -2.40
N CYS A 24 -5.45 12.08 -2.65
CA CYS A 24 -4.61 11.21 -1.81
C CYS A 24 -3.19 11.09 -2.35
N PHE A 25 -2.53 12.23 -2.60
CA PHE A 25 -1.16 12.23 -3.11
C PHE A 25 -0.16 12.10 -1.98
N GLU A 26 0.81 11.21 -2.16
CA GLU A 26 1.98 11.14 -1.30
C GLU A 26 2.96 12.27 -1.61
N ASN A 27 3.76 12.60 -0.60
CA ASN A 27 4.77 13.66 -0.73
C ASN A 27 5.89 13.29 -1.72
N SER A 28 6.03 12.01 -2.07
CA SER A 28 7.03 11.50 -3.00
C SER A 28 6.57 10.19 -3.66
N LYS A 29 7.19 9.86 -4.79
CA LYS A 29 6.98 8.60 -5.50
C LYS A 29 8.00 7.56 -5.04
N ALA A 30 7.54 6.43 -4.49
CA ALA A 30 8.40 5.30 -4.15
C ALA A 30 7.60 3.98 -4.09
N HIS A 31 8.21 2.88 -4.53
CA HIS A 31 7.57 1.56 -4.44
C HIS A 31 7.37 1.16 -2.97
N GLY A 32 6.16 0.69 -2.64
CA GLY A 32 5.76 0.33 -1.28
C GLY A 32 5.47 1.51 -0.36
N TYR A 33 5.59 2.76 -0.83
CA TYR A 33 5.32 3.95 -0.03
C TYR A 33 3.84 4.35 -0.11
N THR A 34 3.01 3.66 0.66
CA THR A 34 1.58 3.95 0.82
C THR A 34 1.29 4.24 2.28
N THR A 35 0.70 5.41 2.55
CA THR A 35 0.50 5.93 3.91
C THR A 35 -0.98 5.99 4.29
N GLU A 36 -1.29 6.66 5.39
CA GLU A 36 -2.66 6.86 5.90
C GLU A 36 -3.60 7.55 4.92
N LYS A 37 -3.09 8.31 3.94
CA LYS A 37 -3.91 9.20 3.10
C LYS A 37 -5.03 8.47 2.36
N ILE A 38 -4.74 7.29 1.81
CA ILE A 38 -5.73 6.48 1.11
C ILE A 38 -6.75 5.85 2.09
N ILE A 39 -6.28 5.45 3.28
CA ILE A 39 -7.13 4.92 4.34
C ILE A 39 -8.12 5.98 4.84
N ASP A 40 -7.66 7.23 5.01
CA ASP A 40 -8.51 8.33 5.45
C ASP A 40 -9.64 8.62 4.46
N ALA A 41 -9.40 8.46 3.16
CA ALA A 41 -10.44 8.58 2.13
C ALA A 41 -11.49 7.47 2.21
N TYR A 42 -11.04 6.22 2.30
CA TYR A 42 -11.95 5.08 2.47
C TYR A 42 -12.81 5.23 3.73
N PHE A 43 -12.20 5.63 4.85
CA PHE A 43 -12.90 5.81 6.12
C PHE A 43 -13.94 6.94 6.05
N ALA A 44 -13.64 8.02 5.32
CA ALA A 44 -14.57 9.13 5.12
C ALA A 44 -15.62 8.88 4.03
N HIS A 45 -15.70 7.66 3.47
CA HIS A 45 -16.65 7.29 2.40
C HIS A 45 -16.55 8.19 1.16
N THR A 46 -15.32 8.48 0.71
CA THR A 46 -15.02 9.24 -0.51
C THR A 46 -14.04 8.47 -1.38
N ILE A 47 -14.13 8.61 -2.70
CA ILE A 47 -13.22 7.92 -3.63
C ILE A 47 -11.81 8.54 -3.53
N PRO A 48 -10.76 7.74 -3.29
CA PRO A 48 -9.38 8.24 -3.31
C PRO A 48 -8.92 8.49 -4.75
N ILE A 49 -8.34 9.66 -5.01
CA ILE A 49 -7.50 9.95 -6.19
C ILE A 49 -6.05 9.81 -5.74
N TYR A 50 -5.43 8.66 -6.00
CA TYR A 50 -4.15 8.29 -5.41
C TYR A 50 -2.97 8.44 -6.38
N TRP A 51 -1.86 8.99 -5.87
CA TRP A 51 -0.55 8.99 -6.50
C TRP A 51 0.54 8.89 -5.42
N GLY A 52 1.64 8.19 -5.69
CA GLY A 52 2.68 7.91 -4.70
C GLY A 52 3.38 6.59 -4.97
N ASN A 53 2.88 5.48 -4.43
CA ASN A 53 3.35 4.13 -4.71
C ASN A 53 2.88 3.62 -6.09
N PRO A 54 3.78 3.38 -7.06
CA PRO A 54 3.37 2.85 -8.37
C PRO A 54 2.81 1.42 -8.32
N ALA A 55 3.07 0.70 -7.23
CA ALA A 55 2.60 -0.66 -7.00
C ALA A 55 1.44 -0.74 -6.00
N VAL A 56 0.73 0.38 -5.76
CA VAL A 56 -0.37 0.46 -4.77
C VAL A 56 -1.50 -0.55 -5.03
N ALA A 57 -1.69 -1.00 -6.27
CA ALA A 57 -2.66 -2.04 -6.62
C ALA A 57 -2.36 -3.42 -6.00
N LEU A 58 -1.14 -3.62 -5.47
CA LEU A 58 -0.82 -4.80 -4.65
C LEU A 58 -1.49 -4.68 -3.27
N ASP A 59 -1.51 -3.48 -2.70
CA ASP A 59 -2.02 -3.19 -1.36
C ASP A 59 -3.55 -3.03 -1.34
N PHE A 60 -4.12 -2.39 -2.37
CA PHE A 60 -5.54 -2.09 -2.49
C PHE A 60 -6.14 -2.53 -3.82
N ASN A 61 -7.44 -2.80 -3.81
CA ASN A 61 -8.21 -3.16 -5.01
C ASN A 61 -8.27 -1.98 -5.99
N PRO A 62 -7.71 -2.10 -7.21
CA PRO A 62 -7.69 -1.01 -8.20
C PRO A 62 -9.09 -0.59 -8.67
N LYS A 63 -10.15 -1.35 -8.36
CA LYS A 63 -11.54 -0.97 -8.64
C LYS A 63 -12.15 -0.04 -7.60
N SER A 64 -11.46 0.22 -6.48
CA SER A 64 -11.98 1.02 -5.35
C SER A 64 -11.39 2.43 -5.25
N PHE A 65 -10.45 2.77 -6.13
CA PHE A 65 -9.83 4.08 -6.16
C PHE A 65 -9.34 4.43 -7.55
N ILE A 66 -9.02 5.71 -7.76
CA ILE A 66 -8.45 6.21 -9.00
C ILE A 66 -6.92 6.17 -8.84
N ASN A 67 -6.28 5.20 -9.49
CA ASN A 67 -4.83 5.08 -9.51
C ASN A 67 -4.23 5.96 -10.63
N VAL A 68 -3.62 7.08 -10.27
CA VAL A 68 -3.08 8.03 -11.26
C VAL A 68 -1.94 7.41 -12.09
N HIS A 69 -1.27 6.36 -11.60
CA HIS A 69 -0.21 5.68 -12.35
C HIS A 69 -0.71 4.83 -13.52
N ASP A 70 -2.02 4.55 -13.60
CA ASP A 70 -2.60 3.75 -14.69
C ASP A 70 -2.86 4.55 -15.97
N PHE A 71 -2.68 5.88 -15.91
CA PHE A 71 -2.89 6.78 -17.03
C PHE A 71 -1.57 7.21 -17.66
N LYS A 72 -1.60 7.53 -18.96
CA LYS A 72 -0.45 8.06 -19.70
C LYS A 72 0.01 9.41 -19.15
N ASP A 73 -0.94 10.25 -18.77
CA ASP A 73 -0.71 11.60 -18.26
C ASP A 73 -1.85 12.09 -17.37
N PHE A 74 -1.66 13.25 -16.73
CA PHE A 74 -2.67 13.85 -15.84
C PHE A 74 -3.95 14.27 -16.57
N LYS A 75 -3.90 14.51 -17.89
CA LYS A 75 -5.10 14.89 -18.65
C LYS A 75 -6.02 13.69 -18.73
N GLU A 76 -5.49 12.51 -19.06
CA GLU A 76 -6.27 11.28 -19.11
C GLU A 76 -6.84 10.91 -17.73
N ALA A 77 -6.07 11.06 -16.66
CA ALA A 77 -6.58 10.88 -15.29
C ALA A 77 -7.73 11.83 -14.96
N LEU A 78 -7.63 13.11 -15.37
CA LEU A 78 -8.68 14.10 -15.18
C LEU A 78 -9.94 13.78 -15.99
N ASP A 79 -9.78 13.29 -17.22
CA ASP A 79 -10.89 12.86 -18.06
C ASP A 79 -11.63 11.67 -17.42
N TYR A 80 -10.92 10.74 -16.78
CA TYR A 80 -11.54 9.65 -16.01
C TYR A 80 -12.26 10.13 -14.74
N ILE A 81 -11.69 11.09 -14.00
CA ILE A 81 -12.37 11.70 -12.85
C ILE A 81 -13.68 12.37 -13.28
N ARG A 82 -13.68 13.11 -14.40
CA ARG A 82 -14.90 13.74 -14.95
C ARG A 82 -15.94 12.70 -15.38
N TYR A 83 -15.49 11.60 -15.98
CA TYR A 83 -16.37 10.49 -16.32
C TYR A 83 -17.08 9.97 -15.06
N LEU A 84 -16.35 9.64 -14.00
CA LEU A 84 -16.94 9.19 -12.73
C LEU A 84 -17.86 10.25 -12.11
N ASP A 85 -17.49 11.53 -12.18
CA ASP A 85 -18.33 12.59 -11.61
C ASP A 85 -19.69 12.73 -12.30
N THR A 86 -19.78 12.34 -13.57
CA THR A 86 -20.99 12.51 -14.41
C THR A 86 -21.75 11.20 -14.65
N HIS A 87 -21.24 10.06 -14.18
CA HIS A 87 -21.83 8.75 -14.38
C HIS A 87 -22.03 8.05 -13.04
N ASP A 88 -23.18 8.31 -12.40
CA ASP A 88 -23.48 7.86 -11.03
C ASP A 88 -23.28 6.35 -10.83
N ASN A 89 -23.66 5.51 -11.79
CA ASN A 89 -23.46 4.06 -11.67
C ASN A 89 -21.97 3.70 -11.57
N ALA A 90 -21.12 4.29 -12.43
CA ALA A 90 -19.69 4.02 -12.41
C ALA A 90 -19.03 4.56 -11.13
N TYR A 91 -19.47 5.74 -10.66
CA TYR A 91 -19.05 6.29 -9.37
C TYR A 91 -19.42 5.37 -8.21
N LEU A 92 -20.69 4.94 -8.12
CA LEU A 92 -21.19 4.07 -7.05
C LEU A 92 -20.53 2.69 -7.08
N GLU A 93 -20.28 2.14 -8.27
CA GLU A 93 -19.52 0.89 -8.43
C GLU A 93 -18.12 0.99 -7.80
N MET A 94 -17.40 2.09 -8.02
CA MET A 94 -16.09 2.31 -7.42
C MET A 94 -16.19 2.60 -5.91
N LEU A 95 -17.12 3.44 -5.49
CA LEU A 95 -17.32 3.81 -4.08
C LEU A 95 -17.68 2.59 -3.21
N HIS A 96 -18.44 1.64 -3.76
CA HIS A 96 -18.86 0.43 -3.06
C HIS A 96 -17.93 -0.77 -3.28
N ALA A 97 -16.92 -0.66 -4.15
CA ALA A 97 -15.92 -1.71 -4.31
C ALA A 97 -15.14 -1.92 -3.00
N HIS A 98 -14.92 -3.17 -2.63
CA HIS A 98 -14.16 -3.49 -1.43
C HIS A 98 -12.72 -2.95 -1.55
N PRO A 99 -12.17 -2.21 -0.55
CA PRO A 99 -10.84 -1.61 -0.64
C PRO A 99 -9.69 -2.59 -0.78
N LEU A 100 -9.82 -3.79 -0.21
CA LEU A 100 -8.80 -4.84 -0.29
C LEU A 100 -9.04 -5.76 -1.49
N ASN A 101 -7.93 -6.20 -2.10
CA ASN A 101 -7.91 -7.30 -3.04
C ASN A 101 -8.45 -8.59 -2.41
N THR A 102 -8.98 -9.49 -3.23
CA THR A 102 -9.45 -10.83 -2.79
C THR A 102 -8.40 -11.88 -3.12
N ILE A 103 -8.09 -12.74 -2.15
CA ILE A 103 -7.28 -13.94 -2.31
C ILE A 103 -8.15 -15.10 -1.82
N GLU A 104 -8.34 -16.12 -2.66
CA GLU A 104 -9.25 -17.25 -2.36
C GLU A 104 -10.64 -16.74 -1.89
N GLU A 105 -11.19 -15.76 -2.62
CA GLU A 105 -12.49 -15.11 -2.37
C GLU A 105 -12.58 -14.32 -1.04
N LYS A 106 -11.48 -14.16 -0.30
CA LYS A 106 -11.45 -13.41 0.95
C LYS A 106 -10.67 -12.11 0.79
N PRO A 107 -11.23 -10.96 1.24
CA PRO A 107 -10.46 -9.73 1.33
C PRO A 107 -9.19 -9.92 2.16
N SER A 108 -8.05 -9.56 1.60
CA SER A 108 -6.74 -9.88 2.17
C SER A 108 -5.78 -8.71 2.04
N LEU A 109 -4.98 -8.47 3.08
CA LEU A 109 -3.87 -7.52 3.03
C LEU A 109 -2.70 -8.10 2.24
N TYR A 110 -1.98 -7.24 1.52
CA TYR A 110 -0.82 -7.64 0.74
C TYR A 110 0.23 -8.38 1.61
N GLN A 111 0.82 -9.42 1.02
CA GLN A 111 1.74 -10.34 1.69
C GLN A 111 1.22 -10.95 3.01
N ASN A 112 -0.10 -11.07 3.19
CA ASN A 112 -0.71 -11.62 4.41
C ASN A 112 -0.26 -10.87 5.68
N LEU A 113 -0.15 -9.54 5.60
CA LEU A 113 0.14 -8.70 6.75
C LEU A 113 -0.91 -8.95 7.85
N SER A 114 -0.43 -9.31 9.04
CA SER A 114 -1.27 -9.65 10.19
C SER A 114 -0.48 -9.51 11.48
N PHE A 115 -1.17 -9.41 12.61
CA PHE A 115 -0.50 -9.44 13.93
C PHE A 115 0.28 -10.74 14.15
N ALA A 116 -0.22 -11.88 13.66
CA ALA A 116 0.49 -13.15 13.75
C ALA A 116 1.85 -13.12 13.00
N LYS A 117 1.86 -12.59 11.77
CA LYS A 117 3.09 -12.44 10.98
C LYS A 117 4.10 -11.48 11.63
N ILE A 118 3.60 -10.37 12.20
CA ILE A 118 4.44 -9.42 12.94
C ILE A 118 5.02 -10.07 14.20
N LEU A 119 4.19 -10.79 14.97
CA LEU A 119 4.63 -11.50 16.16
C LEU A 119 5.68 -12.56 15.86
N GLU A 120 5.46 -13.37 14.81
CA GLU A 120 6.44 -14.36 14.35
C GLU A 120 7.77 -13.69 13.97
N PHE A 121 7.73 -12.56 13.26
CA PHE A 121 8.92 -11.79 12.92
C PHE A 121 9.67 -11.32 14.19
N LEU A 122 8.96 -10.76 15.16
CA LEU A 122 9.56 -10.27 16.41
C LEU A 122 10.14 -11.41 17.27
N GLN A 123 9.44 -12.54 17.37
CA GLN A 123 9.92 -13.73 18.06
C GLN A 123 11.21 -14.26 17.41
N ASN A 124 11.25 -14.33 16.08
CA ASN A 124 12.45 -14.74 15.35
C ASN A 124 13.62 -13.77 15.57
N ALA A 125 13.35 -12.46 15.64
CA ALA A 125 14.37 -11.46 15.92
C ALA A 125 14.97 -11.62 17.32
N ILE A 126 14.12 -11.86 18.34
CA ILE A 126 14.56 -12.06 19.73
C ILE A 126 15.35 -13.36 19.91
N HIS A 127 14.96 -14.44 19.24
CA HIS A 127 15.65 -15.73 19.31
C HIS A 127 16.93 -15.80 18.45
N SER A 128 17.18 -14.81 17.59
CA SER A 128 18.39 -14.80 16.77
C SER A 128 19.60 -14.38 17.61
N HIS A 129 20.63 -15.22 17.63
CA HIS A 129 21.92 -14.90 18.24
C HIS A 129 22.90 -14.23 17.24
N GLU A 130 22.49 -14.01 15.99
CA GLU A 130 23.33 -13.38 14.96
C GLU A 130 23.30 -11.85 15.11
N ILE A 131 24.48 -11.23 15.11
CA ILE A 131 24.62 -9.76 15.03
C ILE A 131 24.69 -9.36 13.56
N TYR A 132 23.70 -8.60 13.09
CA TYR A 132 23.57 -8.22 11.67
C TYR A 132 24.24 -6.88 11.32
N HIS A 133 24.46 -6.00 12.29
CA HIS A 133 25.24 -4.79 12.10
C HIS A 133 26.68 -5.07 12.50
N ASN A 134 27.58 -5.09 11.52
CA ASN A 134 29.02 -5.05 11.79
C ASN A 134 29.51 -3.73 11.18
N ASP A 135 30.09 -2.86 12.00
CA ASP A 135 30.56 -1.54 11.58
C ASP A 135 31.81 -1.57 10.69
N ASP A 136 32.35 -2.76 10.38
CA ASP A 136 33.60 -2.85 9.63
C ASP A 136 33.41 -3.29 8.19
N ALA A 137 33.77 -2.36 7.30
CA ALA A 137 34.02 -2.55 5.89
C ALA A 137 35.13 -3.59 5.62
N HIS A 138 34.84 -4.90 5.73
CA HIS A 138 35.59 -5.98 5.06
C HIS A 138 34.66 -7.19 4.83
N SER A 139 34.11 -7.36 3.63
CA SER A 139 34.73 -8.01 2.45
C SER A 139 34.47 -9.52 2.37
N ILE A 140 33.51 -9.92 1.52
CA ILE A 140 33.41 -11.20 0.77
C ILE A 140 33.11 -12.49 1.59
N THR A 141 33.60 -12.65 2.82
CA THR A 141 33.37 -13.87 3.62
C THR A 141 31.92 -14.01 4.09
N SER A 142 31.22 -12.90 4.32
CA SER A 142 29.81 -12.93 4.76
C SER A 142 28.87 -13.41 3.65
N LEU A 143 29.16 -13.09 2.38
CA LEU A 143 28.30 -13.42 1.23
C LEU A 143 28.34 -14.92 0.91
N LEU A 144 29.53 -15.54 0.95
CA LEU A 144 29.70 -16.98 0.78
C LEU A 144 29.05 -17.77 1.92
N GLY A 145 29.15 -17.26 3.16
CA GLY A 145 28.44 -17.83 4.31
C GLY A 145 26.91 -17.74 4.17
N LEU A 146 26.39 -16.67 3.57
CA LEU A 146 24.95 -16.49 3.35
C LEU A 146 24.42 -17.40 2.23
N LEU A 147 25.18 -17.56 1.14
CA LEU A 147 24.85 -18.46 0.03
C LEU A 147 24.88 -19.93 0.45
N GLY A 148 25.90 -20.35 1.19
CA GLY A 148 25.98 -21.71 1.75
C GLY A 148 24.82 -22.03 2.69
N ARG A 149 24.41 -21.08 3.53
CA ARG A 149 23.28 -21.25 4.46
C ARG A 149 21.92 -21.26 3.77
N LYS A 150 21.71 -20.43 2.72
CA LYS A 150 20.50 -20.51 1.88
C LYS A 150 20.38 -21.86 1.19
N LEU A 151 21.49 -22.42 0.72
CA LEU A 151 21.54 -23.75 0.09
C LEU A 151 21.20 -24.86 1.11
N ALA A 152 21.79 -24.82 2.30
CA ALA A 152 21.51 -25.77 3.37
C ALA A 152 20.04 -25.75 3.82
N ARG A 153 19.42 -24.56 3.90
CA ARG A 153 18.01 -24.39 4.25
C ARG A 153 17.07 -24.93 3.16
N LYS A 154 17.45 -24.79 1.88
CA LYS A 154 16.72 -25.34 0.73
C LYS A 154 16.81 -26.87 0.65
N ILE A 155 17.97 -27.43 1.02
CA ILE A 155 18.19 -28.89 1.13
C ILE A 155 17.39 -29.47 2.30
N ARG A 156 17.40 -28.82 3.47
CA ARG A 156 16.67 -29.28 4.66
C ARG A 156 15.15 -29.30 4.46
N LYS A 157 14.60 -28.36 3.68
CA LYS A 157 13.18 -28.35 3.26
C LYS A 157 12.80 -29.44 2.25
N LYS A 158 13.77 -30.08 1.59
CA LYS A 158 13.53 -31.19 0.63
C LYS A 158 13.71 -32.58 1.25
N LEU A 159 14.33 -32.68 2.43
CA LEU A 159 14.68 -33.94 3.09
C LEU A 159 13.78 -34.31 4.29
N ILE A 160 12.77 -33.49 4.57
CA ILE A 160 11.74 -33.80 5.55
C ILE A 160 10.41 -33.73 4.77
N PRO A 161 9.68 -34.86 4.60
CA PRO A 161 8.42 -34.88 3.86
C PRO A 161 7.35 -34.01 4.52
#